data_AF-A0A496W289-F1
#
_entry.id   AF-A0A496W289-F1
#
_cell.length_a   1.000
_cell.length_b   1.000
_cell.length_c   1.000
_cell.angle_alpha   90.00
_cell.angle_beta   90.00
_cell.angle_gamma   90.00
#
_symmetry.space_group_name_H-M   'P 1'
#
loop_
_entity.id
_entity.type
_entity.pdbx_description
1 polymer ?
#
loop_
_entity_poly.entity_id
_entity_poly.type
_entity_poly.pdbx_seq_one_letter_code
_entity_poly.pdbx_strand_id
1 'polypeptide(L)' 'MLTDLKKYMIQNKKAPLMDMAHHLNVSPDAVKGMLEHWIRKGKVRHIEGSACNKGCCQCEPSGLEIYEWVG' A
#
# COMPACT_ATOMS: atom_id res chain seq x y z
N MET A 1 3.19 -1.00 -15.49
CA MET A 1 3.80 -0.60 -14.20
C MET A 1 2.85 0.26 -13.36
N LEU A 2 2.62 1.55 -13.65
CA LEU A 2 1.67 2.38 -12.86
C LEU A 2 0.22 1.87 -12.89
N THR A 3 -0.24 1.39 -14.05
CA THR A 3 -1.63 0.90 -14.22
C THR A 3 -1.89 -0.40 -13.45
N ASP A 4 -0.92 -1.31 -13.40
CA ASP A 4 -1.01 -2.56 -12.63
C ASP A 4 -1.03 -2.31 -11.13
N LEU A 5 -0.11 -1.50 -10.62
CA LEU A 5 -0.10 -1.08 -9.21
C LEU A 5 -1.44 -0.43 -8.84
N LYS A 6 -1.93 0.47 -9.70
CA LYS A 6 -3.23 1.12 -9.50
C LYS A 6 -4.37 0.10 -9.48
N LYS A 7 -4.44 -0.83 -10.43
CA LYS A 7 -5.47 -1.90 -10.45
C LYS A 7 -5.39 -2.77 -9.19
N TYR A 8 -4.18 -3.15 -8.79
CA TYR A 8 -3.92 -3.92 -7.58
C TYR A 8 -4.43 -3.20 -6.33
N MET A 9 -4.14 -1.91 -6.19
CA MET A 9 -4.61 -1.08 -5.08
C MET A 9 -6.13 -0.87 -5.11
N ILE A 10 -6.74 -0.70 -6.29
CA ILE A 10 -8.20 -0.57 -6.42
C ILE A 10 -8.90 -1.88 -6.01
N GLN A 11 -8.34 -3.03 -6.39
CA GLN A 11 -8.91 -4.34 -6.03
C GLN A 11 -8.75 -4.66 -4.55
N ASN A 12 -7.57 -4.45 -3.98
CA ASN A 12 -7.29 -4.78 -2.57
C ASN A 12 -7.74 -3.67 -1.59
N LYS A 13 -8.06 -2.47 -2.10
CA LYS A 13 -8.25 -1.19 -1.37
C LYS A 13 -7.05 -0.71 -0.54
N LYS A 14 -6.40 -1.61 0.18
CA LYS A 14 -5.21 -1.39 1.02
C LYS A 14 -4.19 -2.48 0.76
N ALA A 15 -2.91 -2.11 0.73
CA ALA A 15 -1.82 -3.07 0.61
C ALA A 15 -0.57 -2.58 1.37
N PRO A 16 0.26 -3.49 1.91
CA PRO A 16 1.58 -3.15 2.44
C PRO A 16 2.53 -2.68 1.33
N LEU A 17 3.40 -1.71 1.64
CA LEU A 17 4.46 -1.28 0.71
C LEU A 17 5.34 -2.43 0.26
N MET A 18 5.77 -3.27 1.21
CA MET A 18 6.61 -4.44 0.97
C MET A 18 5.95 -5.41 0.00
N ASP A 19 4.65 -5.65 0.16
CA ASP A 19 3.87 -6.56 -0.67
C ASP A 19 3.74 -6.04 -2.11
N MET A 20 3.47 -4.73 -2.26
CA MET A 20 3.47 -4.07 -3.57
C MET A 20 4.85 -4.16 -4.24
N ALA A 21 5.94 -3.90 -3.50
CA ALA A 21 7.30 -4.01 -4.00
C ALA A 21 7.63 -5.43 -4.48
N HIS A 22 7.26 -6.44 -3.69
CA HIS A 22 7.43 -7.85 -4.06
C HIS A 22 6.60 -8.24 -5.29
N HIS A 23 5.33 -7.83 -5.36
CA HIS A 23 4.42 -8.17 -6.46
C HIS A 23 4.87 -7.54 -7.78
N LEU A 24 5.38 -6.30 -7.74
CA LEU A 24 5.89 -5.60 -8.91
C LEU A 24 7.38 -5.90 -9.19
N ASN A 25 8.05 -6.66 -8.33
CA ASN A 25 9.49 -6.97 -8.42
C ASN A 25 10.36 -5.69 -8.51
N VAL A 26 10.02 -4.68 -7.71
CA VAL A 26 10.71 -3.39 -7.67
C VAL A 26 11.10 -3.02 -6.25
N SER A 27 12.06 -2.11 -6.08
CA SER A 27 12.48 -1.64 -4.77
C SER A 27 11.35 -0.88 -4.05
N PRO A 28 11.23 -1.00 -2.70
CA PRO A 28 10.22 -0.28 -1.93
C PRO A 28 10.34 1.23 -2.08
N ASP A 29 11.54 1.77 -2.22
CA ASP A 29 11.77 3.20 -2.51
C ASP A 29 11.17 3.65 -3.85
N ALA A 30 11.21 2.80 -4.88
CA ALA A 30 10.61 3.10 -6.17
C ALA A 30 9.08 3.13 -6.08
N VAL A 31 8.48 2.16 -5.37
CA VAL A 31 7.03 2.15 -5.08
C VAL A 31 6.64 3.36 -4.25
N LYS A 32 7.43 3.72 -3.23
CA LYS A 32 7.21 4.88 -2.39
C LYS A 32 7.18 6.17 -3.20
N GLY A 33 8.14 6.39 -4.11
CA GLY A 33 8.14 7.54 -5.01
C GLY A 33 6.91 7.58 -5.94
N MET A 34 6.41 6.42 -6.40
CA MET A 34 5.17 6.33 -7.18
C MET A 34 3.93 6.67 -6.33
N LEU A 35 3.86 6.17 -5.09
CA LEU A 35 2.78 6.42 -4.15
C LEU A 35 2.78 7.88 -3.70
N GLU A 36 3.94 8.49 -3.44
CA GLU A 36 4.08 9.91 -3.09
C GLU A 36 3.43 10.83 -4.12
N HIS A 37 3.57 10.51 -5.41
CA HIS A 37 2.90 11.24 -6.47
C HIS A 37 1.36 11.23 -6.32
N TRP A 38 0.79 10.12 -5.88
CA TRP A 38 -0.64 9.98 -5.63
C TRP A 38 -1.09 10.50 -4.27
N ILE A 39 -0.24 10.41 -3.25
CA ILE A 39 -0.47 11.01 -1.93
C ILE A 39 -0.58 12.53 -2.07
N ARG A 40 0.32 13.16 -2.82
CA ARG A 40 0.26 14.59 -3.14
C ARG A 40 -1.02 14.99 -3.90
N LYS A 41 -1.59 14.06 -4.66
CA LYS A 41 -2.87 14.25 -5.36
C LYS A 41 -4.09 13.90 -4.52
N GLY A 42 -3.91 13.41 -3.28
CA GLY A 42 -5.00 12.95 -2.42
C GLY A 42 -5.67 11.66 -2.91
N LYS A 43 -5.00 10.86 -3.75
CA LYS A 43 -5.52 9.60 -4.29
C LYS A 43 -5.12 8.38 -3.46
N VAL A 44 -4.03 8.49 -2.71
CA VAL A 44 -3.50 7.45 -1.83
C VAL A 44 -3.26 8.06 -0.44
N ARG A 45 -3.51 7.27 0.61
CA ARG A 45 -3.16 7.62 1.99
C ARG A 45 -2.24 6.58 2.60
N HIS A 46 -1.21 7.04 3.32
CA HIS A 46 -0.43 6.19 4.19
C HIS A 46 -1.20 5.95 5.49
N ILE A 47 -1.27 4.69 5.90
CA ILE A 47 -1.88 4.25 7.15
C ILE A 47 -0.82 3.47 7.90
N GLU A 48 -0.47 3.96 9.07
CA GLU A 48 0.34 3.18 10.01
C GLU A 48 -0.50 1.99 10.45
N GLY A 49 -0.04 0.79 10.14
CA GLY A 49 -0.75 -0.44 10.45
C GLY A 49 -0.87 -0.64 11.96
N SER A 50 -1.86 -0.04 12.60
CA SER A 50 -2.35 -0.52 13.89
C SER A 50 -3.09 -1.82 13.65
N ALA A 51 -2.60 -2.89 14.25
CA ALA A 51 -3.20 -4.22 14.20
C ALA A 51 -4.72 -4.13 14.37
N CYS A 52 -5.43 -4.60 13.34
CA CYS A 52 -6.76 -5.18 13.40
C CYS A 52 -7.84 -4.43 14.23
N ASN A 53 -8.74 -3.72 13.57
CA ASN A 53 -10.02 -3.30 14.19
C ASN A 53 -11.25 -4.00 13.58
N LYS A 54 -11.09 -5.12 12.85
CA LYS A 54 -12.22 -5.97 12.43
C LYS A 54 -11.74 -7.33 11.88
N GLY A 55 -11.53 -8.28 12.80
CA GLY A 55 -11.99 -9.66 12.61
C GLY A 55 -11.19 -10.64 11.75
N CYS A 56 -10.00 -10.32 11.22
CA CYS A 56 -9.20 -11.36 10.58
C CYS A 56 -7.71 -11.00 10.51
N CYS A 57 -6.88 -12.04 10.49
CA CYS A 57 -5.44 -12.07 10.20
C CYS A 57 -4.46 -12.00 11.38
N GLN A 58 -3.93 -13.19 11.62
CA GLN A 58 -2.58 -13.58 12.03
C GLN A 58 -1.49 -12.82 11.24
N CYS A 59 -1.16 -11.58 11.61
CA CYS A 59 0.01 -10.87 11.06
C CYS A 59 0.69 -10.02 12.14
N GLU A 60 2.01 -10.18 12.25
CA GLU A 60 2.86 -9.49 13.20
C GLU A 60 2.75 -7.97 13.08
N PRO A 61 2.51 -7.25 14.19
CA PRO A 61 2.18 -5.82 14.19
C PRO A 61 3.40 -4.89 14.17
N SER A 62 4.55 -5.34 13.67
CA SER A 62 5.81 -4.61 13.82
C SER A 62 6.18 -3.89 12.52
N GLY A 63 5.60 -2.70 12.30
CA GLY A 63 6.13 -1.74 11.32
C GLY A 63 5.68 -1.87 9.87
N LEU A 64 4.49 -2.45 9.60
CA LEU A 64 3.94 -2.45 8.24
C LEU A 64 3.48 -1.03 7.83
N GLU A 65 4.21 -0.40 6.91
CA GLU A 65 3.75 0.77 6.15
C GLU A 65 2.65 0.32 5.15
N ILE A 66 1.39 0.61 5.47
CA ILE A 66 0.24 0.23 4.63
C ILE A 66 -0.21 1.47 3.86
N TYR A 67 -0.54 1.29 2.59
CA TYR A 67 -1.09 2.35 1.76
C TYR A 67 -2.47 1.97 1.28
N GLU A 68 -3.41 2.91 1.37
CA GLU A 68 -4.79 2.73 0.93
C GLU A 68 -5.13 3.69 -0.21
N TRP A 69 -5.83 3.19 -1.22
CA TRP A 69 -6.36 3.99 -2.31
C TRP A 69 -7.69 4.64 -1.92
N VAL A 70 -7.77 5.97 -2.01
CA VAL A 70 -8.95 6.77 -1.63
C VAL A 70 -9.68 7.44 -2.81
N GLY A 71 -9.13 7.44 -4.05
CA GLY A 71 -9.80 8.07 -5.20
C GLY A 71 -9.04 8.11 -6.52
#